data_AF-A0A1W9S637-F1
#
_entry.id   AF-A0A1W9S637-F1
#
_cell.length_a   1.000
_cell.length_b   1.000
_cell.length_c   1.000
_cell.angle_alpha   90.00
_cell.angle_beta   90.00
_cell.angle_gamma   90.00
#
_symmetry.space_group_name_H-M   'P 1'
#
loop_
_entity.id
_entity.type
_entity.pdbx_description
1 polymer ?
#
loop_
_entity_poly.entity_id
_entity_poly.type
_entity_poly.pdbx_seq_one_letter_code
_entity_poly.pdbx_strand_id
1 'polypeptide(L)'
;MDYFDWLTESKNRLTKNIEHLALEIQNPGKMKIRRTLIAGETMGIINALQTADLSATVIDKNLERYIELINSNIKPPVPVKASDVIIRAMYIISDGINSFGGKFDRSDLPAIAKLFIDSPVLVGHDRSGLPVARNFWAETVERGNRLWVKSYFYWLKQADGSSRLKLNIDSGIYKECSVSFTYSLPECSACGGDIRFCGHLVSKDVFFYYRGVEKILETSLVYRGSIPGTSITDKLSITNNQPLSFAGNDESVGVFTLMPVTHLYNSPGIIKDIKGFKARINSRDFMFVRARR
;
A
#
# COMPACT_ATOMS: atom_id res chain seq x y z
N MET A 1 32.74 -7.87 -8.81
CA MET A 1 31.81 -8.97 -9.07
C MET A 1 30.71 -8.82 -8.05
N ASP A 2 29.54 -8.35 -8.48
CA ASP A 2 28.42 -8.16 -7.55
C ASP A 2 27.73 -9.51 -7.25
N TYR A 3 26.79 -9.51 -6.30
CA TYR A 3 26.09 -10.71 -5.88
C TYR A 3 25.26 -11.35 -7.01
N PHE A 4 24.75 -10.54 -7.95
CA PHE A 4 24.00 -11.01 -9.11
C PHE A 4 24.91 -11.61 -10.19
N ASP A 5 26.09 -11.03 -10.40
CA ASP A 5 27.14 -11.60 -11.26
C ASP A 5 27.59 -12.96 -10.73
N TRP A 6 27.80 -13.08 -9.41
CA TRP A 6 28.19 -14.33 -8.77
C TRP A 6 27.10 -15.40 -8.84
N LEU A 7 25.82 -15.04 -8.64
CA LEU A 7 24.70 -15.97 -8.79
C LEU A 7 24.54 -16.44 -10.24
N THR A 8 24.67 -15.53 -11.20
CA THR A 8 24.54 -15.85 -12.62
C THR A 8 25.67 -16.77 -13.08
N GLU A 9 26.91 -16.48 -12.67
CA GLU A 9 28.06 -17.32 -12.98
C GLU A 9 27.96 -18.69 -12.29
N SER A 10 27.48 -18.73 -11.04
CA SER A 10 27.28 -19.98 -10.30
C SER A 10 26.19 -20.86 -10.93
N LYS A 11 25.08 -20.25 -11.38
CA LYS A 11 24.01 -20.95 -12.10
C LYS A 11 24.51 -21.50 -13.43
N ASN A 12 25.29 -20.72 -14.19
CA ASN A 12 25.88 -21.16 -15.45
C ASN A 12 26.89 -22.30 -15.27
N ARG A 13 27.68 -22.31 -14.19
CA ARG A 13 28.58 -23.42 -13.84
C ARG A 13 27.80 -24.69 -13.50
N LEU A 14 26.72 -24.56 -12.72
CA LEU A 14 25.83 -25.67 -12.38
C LEU A 14 25.18 -26.30 -13.62
N THR A 15 24.65 -25.50 -14.53
CA THR A 15 24.04 -25.99 -15.78
C THR A 15 25.07 -26.74 -16.65
N LYS A 16 26.28 -26.17 -16.81
CA LYS A 16 27.37 -26.85 -17.54
C LYS A 16 27.81 -28.16 -16.89
N ASN A 17 27.84 -28.21 -15.56
CA ASN A 17 28.19 -29.44 -14.84
C ASN A 17 27.11 -30.52 -14.99
N ILE A 18 25.84 -30.15 -15.05
CA ILE A 18 24.72 -31.07 -15.29
C ILE A 18 24.75 -31.60 -16.74
N GLU A 19 25.00 -30.74 -17.72
CA GLU A 19 25.13 -31.14 -19.13
C GLU A 19 26.33 -32.08 -19.35
N HIS A 20 27.46 -31.81 -18.68
CA HIS A 20 28.64 -32.67 -18.74
C HIS A 20 28.40 -34.03 -18.05
N LEU A 21 27.63 -34.06 -16.95
CA LEU A 21 27.18 -35.30 -16.30
C LEU A 21 26.24 -36.11 -17.20
N ALA A 22 25.35 -35.46 -17.95
CA ALA A 22 24.45 -36.12 -18.90
C ALA A 22 25.21 -36.78 -20.06
N LEU A 23 26.31 -36.18 -20.52
CA LEU A 23 27.20 -36.75 -21.55
C LEU A 23 28.05 -37.91 -21.02
N GLU A 24 28.47 -37.88 -19.75
CA GLU A 24 29.31 -38.93 -19.15
C GLU A 24 28.53 -40.19 -18.70
N ILE A 25 27.21 -40.11 -18.48
CA ILE A 25 26.34 -41.28 -18.25
C ILE A 25 26.36 -42.26 -19.44
N GLN A 26 26.73 -41.77 -20.63
CA GLN A 26 26.90 -42.60 -21.83
C GLN A 26 28.23 -43.37 -21.88
N ASN A 27 29.16 -43.19 -20.90
CA ASN A 27 30.47 -43.85 -20.93
C ASN A 27 31.01 -44.22 -19.52
N PRO A 28 30.72 -45.44 -19.00
CA PRO A 28 30.78 -45.76 -17.56
C PRO A 28 32.19 -45.97 -16.96
N GLY A 29 33.27 -45.96 -17.75
CA GLY A 29 34.61 -46.37 -17.32
C GLY A 29 35.38 -45.40 -16.40
N LYS A 30 34.97 -44.12 -16.28
CA LYS A 30 35.70 -43.08 -15.51
C LYS A 30 34.99 -42.63 -14.22
N MET A 31 33.91 -43.31 -13.83
CA MET A 31 32.92 -42.81 -12.87
C MET A 31 33.34 -42.78 -11.40
N LYS A 32 34.32 -43.61 -10.97
CA LYS A 32 34.57 -43.86 -9.54
C LYS A 32 35.31 -42.73 -8.81
N ILE A 33 36.27 -42.08 -9.46
CA ILE A 33 37.14 -41.06 -8.83
C ILE A 33 36.45 -39.69 -8.78
N ARG A 34 35.64 -39.35 -9.80
CA ARG A 34 34.91 -38.07 -9.87
C ARG A 34 33.66 -38.01 -9.00
N ARG A 35 33.01 -39.15 -8.69
CA ARG A 35 31.85 -39.20 -7.79
C ARG A 35 32.13 -38.57 -6.43
N THR A 36 33.33 -38.74 -5.89
CA THR A 36 33.72 -38.20 -4.57
C THR A 36 33.97 -36.69 -4.59
N LEU A 37 34.58 -36.16 -5.66
CA LEU A 37 34.80 -34.72 -5.84
C LEU A 37 33.49 -33.96 -6.12
N ILE A 38 32.65 -34.50 -7.01
CA ILE A 38 31.35 -33.89 -7.36
C ILE A 38 30.42 -33.93 -6.15
N ALA A 39 30.40 -35.00 -5.36
CA ALA A 39 29.61 -35.08 -4.13
C ALA A 39 30.05 -34.03 -3.09
N GLY A 40 31.35 -33.77 -2.95
CA GLY A 40 31.86 -32.74 -2.04
C GLY A 40 31.50 -31.32 -2.47
N GLU A 41 31.66 -31.00 -3.77
CA GLU A 41 31.30 -29.68 -4.31
C GLU A 41 29.79 -29.45 -4.37
N THR A 42 29.00 -30.47 -4.74
CA THR A 42 27.53 -30.37 -4.72
C THR A 42 27.00 -30.28 -3.29
N MET A 43 27.57 -31.00 -2.32
CA MET A 43 27.17 -30.85 -0.91
C MET A 43 27.59 -29.49 -0.34
N GLY A 44 28.73 -28.93 -0.79
CA GLY A 44 29.14 -27.56 -0.46
C GLY A 44 28.20 -26.50 -1.02
N ILE A 45 27.71 -26.69 -2.26
CA ILE A 45 26.70 -25.82 -2.88
C ILE A 45 25.32 -26.00 -2.23
N ILE A 46 24.92 -27.23 -1.89
CA ILE A 46 23.66 -27.51 -1.19
C ILE A 46 23.69 -26.91 0.21
N ASN A 47 24.79 -27.07 0.95
CA ASN A 47 24.96 -26.39 2.23
C ASN A 47 24.99 -24.87 2.03
N ALA A 48 25.69 -24.34 1.03
CA ALA A 48 25.67 -22.90 0.73
C ALA A 48 24.27 -22.40 0.33
N LEU A 49 23.43 -23.20 -0.33
CA LEU A 49 22.03 -22.91 -0.67
C LEU A 49 21.07 -23.11 0.52
N GLN A 50 21.42 -23.96 1.49
CA GLN A 50 20.68 -24.16 2.73
C GLN A 50 21.06 -23.13 3.79
N THR A 51 22.30 -22.63 3.78
CA THR A 51 22.80 -21.55 4.65
C THR A 51 22.64 -20.17 4.03
N ALA A 52 22.52 -20.07 2.69
CA ALA A 52 21.93 -18.91 2.03
C ALA A 52 20.45 -18.95 2.36
N ASP A 53 20.19 -18.40 3.53
CA ASP A 53 18.89 -18.14 4.09
C ASP A 53 17.78 -18.11 3.02
N LEU A 54 17.08 -19.23 2.88
CA LEU A 54 15.86 -19.34 2.08
C LEU A 54 14.73 -18.48 2.67
N SER A 55 15.00 -17.70 3.74
CA SER A 55 14.25 -16.49 4.06
C SER A 55 14.48 -15.35 3.07
N ALA A 56 15.31 -15.56 2.03
CA ALA A 56 15.37 -14.77 0.80
C ALA A 56 13.94 -14.58 0.31
N THR A 57 13.40 -13.47 0.79
CA THR A 57 12.08 -12.91 0.62
C THR A 57 11.46 -13.45 -0.64
N VAL A 58 10.33 -14.15 -0.51
CA VAL A 58 9.37 -14.24 -1.61
C VAL A 58 9.22 -12.81 -2.11
N ILE A 59 9.92 -12.48 -3.19
CA ILE A 59 9.84 -11.17 -3.81
C ILE A 59 8.38 -11.12 -4.20
N ASP A 60 7.63 -10.27 -3.50
CA ASP A 60 6.25 -10.05 -3.85
C ASP A 60 6.23 -9.78 -5.35
N LYS A 61 5.47 -10.58 -6.11
CA LYS A 61 5.40 -10.45 -7.57
C LYS A 61 4.95 -9.03 -7.98
N ASN A 62 4.43 -8.26 -7.04
CA ASN A 62 3.99 -6.88 -7.20
C ASN A 62 4.98 -5.85 -6.64
N LEU A 63 6.19 -6.22 -6.22
CA LEU A 63 7.14 -5.26 -5.62
C LEU A 63 7.44 -4.11 -6.57
N GLU A 64 7.74 -4.41 -7.85
CA GLU A 64 7.94 -3.38 -8.88
C GLU A 64 6.73 -2.46 -9.00
N ARG A 65 5.52 -3.04 -9.01
CA ARG A 65 4.27 -2.29 -9.03
C ARG A 65 4.11 -1.37 -7.82
N TYR A 66 4.52 -1.79 -6.62
CA TYR A 66 4.48 -0.92 -5.46
C TYR A 66 5.47 0.24 -5.57
N ILE A 67 6.66 0.00 -6.10
CA ILE A 67 7.64 1.06 -6.34
C ILE A 67 7.12 2.07 -7.36
N GLU A 68 6.50 1.60 -8.44
CA GLU A 68 5.80 2.47 -9.40
C GLU A 68 4.75 3.34 -8.71
N LEU A 69 3.86 2.74 -7.90
CA LEU A 69 2.81 3.47 -7.19
C LEU A 69 3.37 4.49 -6.20
N ILE A 70 4.45 4.15 -5.47
CA ILE A 70 5.12 5.11 -4.59
C ILE A 70 5.65 6.28 -5.41
N ASN A 71 6.40 6.02 -6.48
CA ASN A 71 7.00 7.06 -7.29
C ASN A 71 5.97 7.90 -8.06
N SER A 72 4.84 7.32 -8.49
CA SER A 72 3.79 8.04 -9.21
C SER A 72 2.88 8.87 -8.29
N ASN A 73 2.55 8.33 -7.10
CA ASN A 73 1.57 8.94 -6.22
C ASN A 73 2.22 9.90 -5.21
N ILE A 74 3.38 9.54 -4.67
CA ILE A 74 4.10 10.37 -3.68
C ILE A 74 5.04 11.37 -4.36
N LYS A 75 5.56 11.01 -5.54
CA LYS A 75 6.47 11.85 -6.34
C LYS A 75 7.64 12.38 -5.51
N PRO A 76 8.40 11.51 -4.81
CA PRO A 76 9.56 11.96 -4.06
C PRO A 76 10.57 12.62 -5.03
N PRO A 77 11.29 13.68 -4.61
CA PRO A 77 12.27 14.35 -5.47
C PRO A 77 13.35 13.41 -6.03
N VAL A 78 13.68 12.37 -5.26
CA VAL A 78 14.51 11.25 -5.70
C VAL A 78 13.63 9.99 -5.74
N PRO A 79 13.42 9.37 -6.91
CA PRO A 79 12.67 8.13 -7.01
C PRO A 79 13.23 7.04 -6.09
N VAL A 80 12.34 6.37 -5.36
CA VAL A 80 12.72 5.27 -4.48
C VAL A 80 12.92 3.98 -5.28
N LYS A 81 13.84 3.13 -4.82
CA LYS A 81 14.09 1.80 -5.39
C LYS A 81 13.55 0.72 -4.47
N ALA A 82 13.30 -0.47 -5.02
CA ALA A 82 12.90 -1.66 -4.27
C ALA A 82 13.87 -2.00 -3.12
N SER A 83 15.17 -1.76 -3.33
CA SER A 83 16.21 -1.97 -2.32
C SER A 83 16.04 -1.06 -1.09
N ASP A 84 15.38 0.08 -1.23
CA ASP A 84 15.45 1.18 -0.27
C ASP A 84 14.26 1.20 0.69
N VAL A 85 13.18 0.47 0.38
CA VAL A 85 11.91 0.59 1.10
C VAL A 85 11.50 -0.68 1.82
N ILE A 86 10.77 -0.51 2.90
CA ILE A 86 9.96 -1.57 3.52
C ILE A 86 8.49 -1.18 3.32
N ILE A 87 7.67 -2.16 2.96
CA ILE A 87 6.25 -1.97 2.69
C ILE A 87 5.43 -2.84 3.65
N ARG A 88 4.35 -2.25 4.17
CA ARG A 88 3.32 -2.93 4.95
C ARG A 88 1.94 -2.42 4.52
N ALA A 89 0.91 -3.16 4.88
CA ALA A 89 -0.47 -2.72 4.73
C ALA A 89 -1.19 -2.73 6.08
N MET A 90 -2.25 -1.95 6.18
CA MET A 90 -3.09 -1.86 7.36
C MET A 90 -4.57 -1.90 6.97
N TYR A 91 -5.35 -2.70 7.69
CA TYR A 91 -6.80 -2.64 7.65
C TYR A 91 -7.22 -1.55 8.64
N ILE A 92 -7.55 -0.35 8.14
CA ILE A 92 -7.58 0.87 8.96
C ILE A 92 -8.97 1.44 9.20
N ILE A 93 -9.87 1.35 8.22
CA ILE A 93 -11.27 1.74 8.35
C ILE A 93 -12.14 0.54 7.97
N SER A 94 -13.27 0.37 8.67
CA SER A 94 -14.33 -0.55 8.24
C SER A 94 -15.69 0.12 8.34
N ASP A 95 -16.70 -0.51 7.73
CA ASP A 95 -18.11 -0.16 7.92
C ASP A 95 -18.66 -0.63 9.28
N GLY A 96 -17.83 -1.00 10.25
CA GLY A 96 -18.25 -1.32 11.62
C GLY A 96 -18.43 -0.08 12.51
N ILE A 97 -19.27 -0.19 13.54
CA ILE A 97 -19.35 0.83 14.61
C ILE A 97 -18.04 0.77 15.42
N ASN A 98 -17.44 1.94 15.65
CA ASN A 98 -16.23 2.09 16.44
C ASN A 98 -16.55 2.30 17.93
N SER A 99 -15.51 2.27 18.77
CA SER A 99 -15.62 2.40 20.23
C SER A 99 -16.22 3.73 20.72
N PHE A 100 -16.33 4.74 19.86
CA PHE A 100 -16.97 6.03 20.15
C PHE A 100 -18.39 6.14 19.59
N GLY A 101 -18.93 5.06 18.98
CA GLY A 101 -20.24 5.06 18.34
C GLY A 101 -20.28 5.66 16.95
N GLY A 102 -19.13 5.94 16.34
CA GLY A 102 -19.06 6.39 14.95
C GLY A 102 -18.98 5.22 13.98
N LYS A 103 -19.54 5.38 12.79
CA LYS A 103 -19.56 4.37 11.73
C LYS A 103 -19.30 5.04 10.37
N PHE A 104 -18.50 4.40 9.53
CA PHE A 104 -18.38 4.82 8.14
C PHE A 104 -19.45 4.12 7.31
N ASP A 105 -20.09 4.86 6.41
CA ASP A 105 -21.00 4.23 5.46
C ASP A 105 -20.20 3.37 4.48
N ARG A 106 -20.72 2.19 4.17
CA ARG A 106 -20.10 1.24 3.26
C ARG A 106 -19.96 1.85 1.86
N SER A 107 -20.94 2.64 1.42
CA SER A 107 -20.91 3.31 0.12
C SER A 107 -19.79 4.33 0.00
N ASP A 108 -19.35 4.89 1.13
CA ASP A 108 -18.39 5.99 1.16
C ASP A 108 -16.95 5.47 1.18
N LEU A 109 -16.72 4.21 1.60
CA LEU A 109 -15.38 3.63 1.74
C LEU A 109 -14.52 3.68 0.47
N PRO A 110 -15.04 3.42 -0.75
CA PRO A 110 -14.24 3.55 -1.97
C PRO A 110 -13.73 4.97 -2.24
N ALA A 111 -14.54 5.99 -1.92
CA ALA A 111 -14.12 7.38 -2.05
C ALA A 111 -13.11 7.75 -0.95
N ILE A 112 -13.38 7.33 0.29
CA ILE A 112 -12.49 7.55 1.44
C ILE A 112 -11.12 6.89 1.23
N ALA A 113 -11.04 5.71 0.63
CA ALA A 113 -9.78 5.03 0.34
C ALA A 113 -8.83 5.93 -0.48
N LYS A 114 -9.34 6.67 -1.47
CA LYS A 114 -8.53 7.58 -2.29
C LYS A 114 -7.88 8.70 -1.48
N LEU A 115 -8.50 9.11 -0.37
CA LEU A 115 -8.00 10.18 0.50
C LEU A 115 -6.78 9.77 1.34
N PHE A 116 -6.44 8.47 1.41
CA PHE A 116 -5.25 8.01 2.12
C PHE A 116 -3.96 8.29 1.37
N ILE A 117 -3.99 8.43 0.04
CA ILE A 117 -2.80 8.59 -0.77
C ILE A 117 -2.06 9.88 -0.35
N ASP A 118 -0.76 9.73 -0.10
CA ASP A 118 0.14 10.78 0.41
C ASP A 118 -0.19 11.32 1.81
N SER A 119 -1.02 10.61 2.58
CA SER A 119 -1.20 10.91 4.00
C SER A 119 -0.02 10.37 4.83
N PRO A 120 0.43 11.10 5.88
CA PRO A 120 1.52 10.67 6.74
C PRO A 120 1.10 9.52 7.65
N VAL A 121 2.10 8.70 8.02
CA VAL A 121 1.98 7.65 9.03
C VAL A 121 2.78 8.05 10.26
N LEU A 122 2.13 8.06 11.42
CA LEU A 122 2.68 8.42 12.72
C LEU A 122 2.72 7.21 13.67
N VAL A 123 3.28 7.41 14.86
CA VAL A 123 3.15 6.48 15.99
C VAL A 123 2.38 7.19 17.10
N GLY A 124 1.35 6.56 17.66
CA GLY A 124 0.64 7.06 18.84
C GLY A 124 -0.03 8.42 18.70
N HIS A 125 -0.38 8.84 17.47
CA HIS A 125 -0.84 10.21 17.14
C HIS A 125 0.14 11.31 17.52
N ASP A 126 1.42 10.98 17.72
CA ASP A 126 2.44 11.94 18.10
C ASP A 126 2.80 12.85 16.92
N ARG A 127 2.48 14.14 17.07
CA ARG A 127 2.74 15.19 16.08
C ARG A 127 3.93 16.07 16.48
N SER A 128 4.67 15.70 17.53
CA SER A 128 5.88 16.43 17.94
C SER A 128 7.09 16.11 17.05
N GLY A 129 7.08 14.95 16.38
CA GLY A 129 8.13 14.50 15.47
C GLY A 129 7.71 14.43 14.00
N LEU A 130 8.68 14.05 13.16
CA LEU A 130 8.42 13.76 11.75
C LEU A 130 7.63 12.45 11.58
N PRO A 131 6.82 12.30 10.51
CA PRO A 131 6.19 11.03 10.18
C PRO A 131 7.21 9.91 9.96
N VAL A 132 6.85 8.70 10.38
CA VAL A 132 7.70 7.50 10.23
C VAL A 132 7.54 6.81 8.89
N ALA A 133 6.42 7.04 8.21
CA ALA A 133 6.09 6.47 6.90
C ALA A 133 5.09 7.36 6.14
N ARG A 134 4.75 6.99 4.91
CA ARG A 134 3.65 7.57 4.13
C ARG A 134 2.79 6.49 3.48
N ASN A 135 1.49 6.75 3.39
CA ASN A 135 0.55 5.91 2.64
C ASN A 135 0.66 6.23 1.15
N PHE A 136 0.83 5.22 0.31
CA PHE A 136 1.01 5.40 -1.15
C PHE A 136 -0.11 4.79 -1.98
N TRP A 137 -0.91 3.91 -1.39
CA TRP A 137 -2.05 3.27 -2.04
C TRP A 137 -3.08 2.87 -1.00
N ALA A 138 -4.35 2.82 -1.39
CA ALA A 138 -5.39 2.21 -0.58
C ALA A 138 -6.49 1.66 -1.48
N GLU A 139 -7.15 0.61 -1.02
CA GLU A 139 -8.25 -0.03 -1.71
C GLU A 139 -9.29 -0.54 -0.71
N THR A 140 -10.49 -0.86 -1.18
CA THR A 140 -11.49 -1.55 -0.38
C THR A 140 -11.38 -3.07 -0.57
N VAL A 141 -11.51 -3.82 0.52
CA VAL A 141 -11.48 -5.29 0.53
C VAL A 141 -12.52 -5.86 1.49
N GLU A 142 -13.16 -6.95 1.10
CA GLU A 142 -14.03 -7.71 2.01
C GLU A 142 -13.18 -8.53 2.98
N ARG A 143 -13.48 -8.44 4.27
CA ARG A 143 -12.85 -9.27 5.30
C ARG A 143 -13.88 -9.65 6.35
N GLY A 144 -14.26 -10.93 6.34
CA GLY A 144 -15.40 -11.41 7.13
C GLY A 144 -16.70 -10.83 6.57
N ASN A 145 -17.50 -10.20 7.43
CA ASN A 145 -18.78 -9.57 7.07
C ASN A 145 -18.69 -8.04 6.95
N ARG A 146 -17.48 -7.48 6.81
CA ARG A 146 -17.24 -6.03 6.76
C ARG A 146 -16.42 -5.67 5.54
N LEU A 147 -16.73 -4.50 4.98
CA LEU A 147 -15.88 -3.85 3.99
C LEU A 147 -14.81 -3.05 4.72
N TRP A 148 -13.55 -3.24 4.33
CA TRP A 148 -12.40 -2.57 4.93
C TRP A 148 -11.68 -1.70 3.92
N VAL A 149 -11.16 -0.56 4.36
CA VAL A 149 -10.10 0.15 3.67
C VAL A 149 -8.77 -0.46 4.09
N LYS A 150 -8.07 -1.04 3.11
CA LYS A 150 -6.69 -1.53 3.24
C LYS A 150 -5.75 -0.45 2.69
N SER A 151 -5.02 0.22 3.57
CA SER A 151 -4.02 1.24 3.21
C SER A 151 -2.62 0.63 3.21
N TYR A 152 -1.83 0.98 2.21
CA TYR A 152 -0.46 0.53 2.03
C TYR A 152 0.49 1.69 2.32
N PHE A 153 1.51 1.41 3.11
CA PHE A 153 2.48 2.41 3.53
C PHE A 153 3.90 1.89 3.39
N TYR A 154 4.82 2.84 3.23
CA TYR A 154 6.23 2.56 3.08
C TYR A 154 7.09 3.50 3.92
N TRP A 155 8.28 3.03 4.27
CA TRP A 155 9.34 3.84 4.84
C TRP A 155 10.70 3.39 4.30
N LEU A 156 11.71 4.24 4.46
CA LEU A 156 13.06 3.97 4.00
C LEU A 156 13.80 3.06 4.98
N LYS A 157 14.56 2.08 4.48
CA LYS A 157 15.39 1.17 5.28
C LYS A 157 16.49 1.91 6.04
N GLN A 158 17.04 2.94 5.42
CA GLN A 158 18.12 3.77 5.95
C GLN A 158 17.63 4.94 6.83
N ALA A 159 16.31 5.13 6.96
CA ALA A 159 15.79 6.15 7.87
C ALA A 159 16.13 5.79 9.32
N ASP A 160 16.34 6.81 10.15
CA ASP A 160 16.56 6.60 11.58
C ASP A 160 15.39 5.84 12.21
N GLY A 161 15.71 4.89 13.10
CA GLY A 161 14.72 4.02 13.73
C GLY A 161 14.04 2.98 12.82
N SER A 162 14.37 2.89 11.53
CA SER A 162 13.70 2.01 10.56
C SER A 162 13.71 0.53 10.97
N SER A 163 14.86 -0.01 11.38
CA SER A 163 14.99 -1.40 11.85
C SER A 163 14.16 -1.66 13.11
N ARG A 164 14.08 -0.68 14.02
CA ARG A 164 13.28 -0.76 15.24
C ARG A 164 11.78 -0.73 14.93
N LEU A 165 11.36 0.12 14.00
CA LEU A 165 9.98 0.18 13.52
C LEU A 165 9.56 -1.17 12.93
N LYS A 166 10.38 -1.73 12.03
CA LYS A 166 10.14 -3.06 11.45
C LYS A 166 10.03 -4.13 12.54
N LEU A 167 10.99 -4.17 13.46
CA LEU A 167 10.98 -5.14 14.56
C LEU A 167 9.71 -5.03 15.41
N ASN A 168 9.28 -3.81 15.77
CA ASN A 168 8.08 -3.59 16.58
C ASN A 168 6.79 -4.01 15.85
N ILE A 169 6.70 -3.81 14.54
CA ILE A 169 5.57 -4.28 13.74
C ILE A 169 5.58 -5.81 13.67
N ASP A 170 6.71 -6.41 13.27
CA ASP A 170 6.82 -7.84 13.02
C ASP A 170 6.71 -8.67 14.32
N SER A 171 7.11 -8.12 15.46
CA SER A 171 6.91 -8.73 16.79
C SER A 171 5.53 -8.46 17.39
N GLY A 172 4.67 -7.69 16.73
CA GLY A 172 3.30 -7.41 17.18
C GLY A 172 3.18 -6.37 18.29
N ILE A 173 4.25 -5.64 18.62
CA ILE A 173 4.20 -4.47 19.52
C ILE A 173 3.32 -3.38 18.91
N TYR A 174 3.51 -3.12 17.61
CA TYR A 174 2.60 -2.32 16.79
C TYR A 174 1.75 -3.25 15.94
N LYS A 175 0.57 -3.62 16.45
CA LYS A 175 -0.35 -4.53 15.78
C LYS A 175 -1.62 -3.89 15.25
N GLU A 176 -2.02 -2.75 15.81
CA GLU A 176 -3.26 -2.04 15.48
C GLU A 176 -2.96 -0.65 14.93
N CYS A 177 -3.94 -0.07 14.24
CA CYS A 177 -3.82 1.27 13.67
C CYS A 177 -5.05 2.13 13.94
N SER A 178 -4.88 3.43 13.75
CA SER A 178 -5.89 4.46 13.90
C SER A 178 -5.77 5.46 12.75
N VAL A 179 -6.81 6.26 12.55
CA VAL A 179 -6.86 7.32 11.54
C VAL A 179 -7.39 8.61 12.15
N SER A 180 -6.79 9.74 11.78
CA SER A 180 -7.36 11.07 12.00
C SER A 180 -7.90 11.61 10.68
N PHE A 181 -9.10 12.18 10.72
CA PHE A 181 -9.79 12.66 9.52
C PHE A 181 -10.76 13.79 9.86
N THR A 182 -11.19 14.53 8.85
CA THR A 182 -12.24 15.54 8.95
C THR A 182 -13.53 15.05 8.32
N TYR A 183 -14.67 15.48 8.86
CA TYR A 183 -16.00 15.17 8.35
C TYR A 183 -16.95 16.33 8.69
N SER A 184 -18.02 16.50 7.90
CA SER A 184 -18.92 17.65 8.03
C SER A 184 -20.08 17.39 8.98
N LEU A 185 -20.66 16.19 8.95
CA LEU A 185 -21.87 15.85 9.70
C LEU A 185 -21.76 14.47 10.37
N PRO A 186 -21.81 14.39 11.71
CA PRO A 186 -22.04 13.14 12.42
C PRO A 186 -23.55 12.84 12.45
N GLU A 187 -24.06 12.20 11.41
CA GLU A 187 -25.49 11.91 11.24
C GLU A 187 -25.95 10.81 12.21
N CYS A 188 -26.90 11.13 13.09
CA CYS A 188 -27.48 10.21 14.06
C CYS A 188 -28.28 9.09 13.37
N SER A 189 -28.01 7.84 13.73
CA SER A 189 -28.71 6.67 13.18
C SER A 189 -30.18 6.59 13.55
N ALA A 190 -30.60 7.27 14.64
CA ALA A 190 -31.97 7.21 15.14
C ALA A 190 -32.90 8.22 14.46
N CYS A 191 -32.41 9.42 14.12
CA CYS A 191 -33.25 10.50 13.59
C CYS A 191 -32.71 11.20 12.33
N GLY A 192 -31.52 10.86 11.85
CA GLY A 192 -30.89 11.51 10.69
C GLY A 192 -30.37 12.94 10.95
N GLY A 193 -30.59 13.48 12.14
CA GLY A 193 -30.06 14.79 12.53
C GLY A 193 -28.59 14.72 12.97
N ASP A 194 -27.99 15.87 13.25
CA ASP A 194 -26.64 15.93 13.83
C ASP A 194 -26.66 15.42 15.28
N ILE A 195 -25.90 14.35 15.56
CA ILE A 195 -25.91 13.71 16.89
C ILE A 195 -25.46 14.64 18.01
N ARG A 196 -24.68 15.68 17.69
CA ARG A 196 -24.20 16.68 18.66
C ARG A 196 -25.33 17.54 19.21
N PHE A 197 -26.44 17.64 18.49
CA PHE A 197 -27.56 18.55 18.80
C PHE A 197 -28.90 17.84 18.97
N CYS A 198 -29.05 16.60 18.50
CA CYS A 198 -30.35 15.91 18.48
C CYS A 198 -30.80 15.30 19.83
N GLY A 199 -29.96 15.33 20.86
CA GLY A 199 -30.27 14.82 22.21
C GLY A 199 -30.22 13.29 22.38
N HIS A 200 -30.06 12.51 21.30
CA HIS A 200 -29.89 11.06 21.40
C HIS A 200 -28.49 10.70 21.91
N LEU A 201 -28.43 9.76 22.86
CA LEU A 201 -27.17 9.27 23.44
C LEU A 201 -26.64 8.08 22.65
N VAL A 202 -25.33 8.08 22.38
CA VAL A 202 -24.63 6.96 21.76
C VAL A 202 -24.80 5.71 22.62
N SER A 203 -25.22 4.62 21.98
CA SER A 203 -25.42 3.32 22.60
C SER A 203 -25.17 2.21 21.57
N LYS A 204 -25.53 0.96 21.91
CA LYS A 204 -25.43 -0.16 20.97
C LYS A 204 -26.36 0.02 19.76
N ASP A 205 -27.52 0.63 19.97
CA ASP A 205 -28.58 0.78 18.97
C ASP A 205 -28.61 2.18 18.34
N VAL A 206 -27.90 3.14 18.95
CA VAL A 206 -27.78 4.52 18.48
C VAL A 206 -26.31 4.85 18.24
N PHE A 207 -25.94 5.05 16.98
CA PHE A 207 -24.60 5.40 16.53
C PHE A 207 -24.68 6.60 15.57
N PHE A 208 -23.56 7.06 15.03
CA PHE A 208 -23.56 8.13 14.04
C PHE A 208 -22.69 7.80 12.82
N TYR A 209 -23.17 8.19 11.64
CA TYR A 209 -22.42 8.09 10.40
C TYR A 209 -21.50 9.30 10.25
N TYR A 210 -20.25 9.05 9.86
CA TYR A 210 -19.35 10.09 9.41
C TYR A 210 -19.71 10.52 7.99
N ARG A 211 -20.51 11.58 7.84
CA ARG A 211 -20.87 12.14 6.52
C ARG A 211 -19.90 13.22 6.09
N GLY A 212 -19.65 13.26 4.78
CA GLY A 212 -18.79 14.25 4.15
C GLY A 212 -17.37 14.17 4.68
N VAL A 213 -16.76 12.97 4.66
CA VAL A 213 -15.33 12.81 4.97
C VAL A 213 -14.52 13.51 3.88
N GLU A 214 -13.80 14.58 4.25
CA GLU A 214 -13.11 15.44 3.28
C GLU A 214 -11.62 15.11 3.18
N LYS A 215 -10.98 14.75 4.29
CA LYS A 215 -9.53 14.57 4.34
C LYS A 215 -9.10 13.55 5.38
N ILE A 216 -8.15 12.69 5.01
CA ILE A 216 -7.33 11.94 5.96
C ILE A 216 -6.16 12.83 6.36
N LEU A 217 -6.07 13.14 7.65
CA LEU A 217 -5.02 14.00 8.19
C LEU A 217 -3.74 13.20 8.46
N GLU A 218 -3.91 12.00 9.02
CA GLU A 218 -2.83 11.05 9.26
C GLU A 218 -3.40 9.65 9.52
N THR A 219 -2.50 8.67 9.49
CA THR A 219 -2.73 7.33 10.02
C THR A 219 -1.69 7.05 11.09
N SER A 220 -2.03 6.27 12.10
CA SER A 220 -1.14 6.03 13.23
C SER A 220 -1.04 4.57 13.59
N LEU A 221 0.18 4.12 13.91
CA LEU A 221 0.45 2.85 14.57
C LEU A 221 0.17 3.03 16.06
N VAL A 222 -0.76 2.26 16.61
CA VAL A 222 -1.24 2.43 17.99
C VAL A 222 -1.32 1.10 18.73
N TYR A 223 -1.35 1.16 20.06
CA TYR A 223 -1.54 -0.03 20.90
C TYR A 223 -2.95 -0.63 20.74
N ARG A 224 -3.95 0.22 20.51
CA ARG A 224 -5.33 -0.19 20.26
C ARG A 224 -6.06 0.82 19.38
N GLY A 225 -6.66 0.35 18.29
CA GLY A 225 -7.47 1.16 17.38
C GLY A 225 -8.89 1.38 17.92
N SER A 226 -9.53 2.47 17.49
CA SER A 226 -10.92 2.74 17.86
C SER A 226 -11.91 1.84 17.12
N ILE A 227 -11.55 1.39 15.90
CA ILE A 227 -12.32 0.48 15.07
C ILE A 227 -11.92 -0.96 15.41
N PRO A 228 -12.83 -1.80 15.91
CA PRO A 228 -12.49 -3.18 16.26
C PRO A 228 -12.01 -3.99 15.06
N GLY A 229 -10.86 -4.64 15.20
CA GLY A 229 -10.28 -5.52 14.18
C GLY A 229 -9.29 -4.85 13.23
N THR A 230 -8.90 -3.59 13.49
CA THR A 230 -7.76 -3.00 12.76
C THR A 230 -6.53 -3.87 12.95
N SER A 231 -5.69 -3.93 11.93
CA SER A 231 -4.51 -4.78 11.97
C SER A 231 -3.50 -4.39 10.91
N ILE A 232 -2.22 -4.61 11.18
CA ILE A 232 -1.12 -4.44 10.23
C ILE A 232 -0.76 -5.81 9.63
N THR A 233 -0.34 -5.84 8.37
CA THR A 233 0.02 -7.07 7.65
C THR A 233 1.15 -6.85 6.66
N ASP A 234 1.91 -7.90 6.40
CA ASP A 234 2.88 -8.08 5.32
C ASP A 234 2.27 -8.79 4.10
N LYS A 235 0.98 -9.16 4.14
CA LYS A 235 0.25 -9.74 3.00
C LYS A 235 -0.16 -8.66 2.03
N LEU A 236 0.79 -8.29 1.19
CA LEU A 236 0.63 -7.30 0.14
C LEU A 236 0.07 -8.04 -1.10
N SER A 237 -1.11 -7.63 -1.54
CA SER A 237 -1.79 -8.17 -2.72
C SER A 237 -2.85 -7.14 -3.08
N ILE A 238 -2.59 -6.37 -4.14
CA ILE A 238 -3.58 -5.42 -4.64
C ILE A 238 -4.61 -6.21 -5.41
N THR A 239 -5.88 -6.04 -5.03
CA THR A 239 -6.99 -6.77 -5.63
C THR A 239 -7.60 -6.03 -6.82
N ASN A 240 -7.50 -4.69 -6.84
CA ASN A 240 -8.04 -3.87 -7.92
C ASN A 240 -6.93 -3.34 -8.85
N ASN A 241 -6.87 -3.90 -10.07
CA ASN A 241 -5.92 -3.54 -11.12
C ASN A 241 -6.28 -2.27 -11.91
N GLN A 242 -7.20 -1.45 -11.43
CA GLN A 242 -7.58 -0.22 -12.12
C GLN A 242 -6.48 0.84 -11.89
N PRO A 243 -5.80 1.35 -12.93
CA PRO A 243 -5.00 2.55 -12.76
C PRO A 243 -5.96 3.66 -12.30
N LEU A 244 -5.66 4.31 -11.17
CA LEU A 244 -6.34 5.55 -10.82
C LEU A 244 -5.93 6.59 -11.86
N SER A 245 -6.72 6.72 -12.93
CA SER A 245 -6.62 7.88 -13.80
C SER A 245 -7.01 9.09 -12.95
N PHE A 246 -6.01 9.88 -12.58
CA PHE A 246 -6.25 11.25 -12.15
C PHE A 246 -6.93 11.93 -13.34
N ALA A 247 -8.23 12.20 -13.21
CA ALA A 247 -8.92 13.14 -14.07
C ALA A 247 -8.41 14.55 -13.71
N GLY A 248 -7.16 14.82 -14.09
CA GLY A 248 -6.62 16.16 -14.21
C GLY A 248 -7.09 16.68 -15.57
N ASN A 249 -7.81 17.78 -15.54
CA ASN A 249 -8.06 18.58 -16.73
C ASN A 249 -6.70 19.10 -17.24
N ASP A 250 -6.11 18.37 -18.17
CA ASP A 250 -5.03 18.89 -19.03
C ASP A 250 -5.29 18.35 -20.44
N GLU A 251 -6.04 19.13 -21.21
CA GLU A 251 -5.90 19.13 -22.66
C GLU A 251 -4.48 19.60 -22.98
N SER A 252 -3.55 18.67 -23.26
CA SER A 252 -2.40 18.84 -24.18
C SER A 252 -1.20 17.94 -23.89
N VAL A 253 -1.34 16.61 -23.93
CA VAL A 253 -0.17 15.77 -24.30
C VAL A 253 -0.63 14.55 -25.10
N GLY A 254 -0.37 14.58 -26.40
CA GLY A 254 -0.72 13.51 -27.33
C GLY A 254 0.04 12.23 -27.02
N VAL A 255 -0.70 11.15 -26.78
CA VAL A 255 -0.18 9.79 -26.83
C VAL A 255 0.01 9.42 -28.30
N PHE A 256 1.27 9.39 -28.77
CA PHE A 256 1.62 8.78 -30.04
C PHE A 256 1.49 7.26 -29.92
N THR A 257 0.30 6.76 -30.23
CA THR A 257 0.09 5.34 -30.50
C THR A 257 0.38 5.10 -31.97
N LEU A 258 1.48 4.39 -32.28
CA LEU A 258 1.71 3.85 -33.62
C LEU A 258 0.66 2.77 -33.88
N MET A 259 -0.37 3.11 -34.66
CA MET A 259 -1.28 2.13 -35.26
C MET A 259 -1.05 2.05 -36.77
N PRO A 260 -1.15 0.86 -37.39
CA PRO A 260 -0.94 0.70 -38.81
C PRO A 260 -2.04 1.41 -39.60
N VAL A 261 -1.63 2.08 -40.67
CA VAL A 261 -2.49 2.75 -41.64
C VAL A 261 -3.34 1.70 -42.36
N THR A 262 -4.65 1.65 -42.07
CA THR A 262 -5.68 1.34 -43.08
C THR A 262 -7.03 1.93 -42.67
N HIS A 263 -7.65 2.62 -43.62
CA HIS A 263 -9.02 3.15 -43.66
C HIS A 263 -9.34 4.49 -42.95
N LEU A 264 -9.14 5.56 -43.74
CA LEU A 264 -9.94 6.79 -43.75
C LEU A 264 -11.41 6.49 -44.15
N TYR A 265 -12.40 7.14 -43.50
CA TYR A 265 -13.26 8.19 -44.08
C TYR A 265 -14.57 8.45 -43.28
N ASN A 266 -14.93 9.74 -43.19
CA ASN A 266 -16.25 10.36 -42.88
C ASN A 266 -16.70 10.36 -41.40
N SER A 267 -17.02 11.46 -40.71
CA SER A 267 -17.60 12.77 -41.09
C SER A 267 -17.47 13.81 -39.93
N PRO A 268 -17.77 15.11 -40.16
CA PRO A 268 -17.21 16.25 -39.42
C PRO A 268 -18.16 16.92 -38.39
N GLY A 269 -17.55 17.61 -37.42
CA GLY A 269 -18.08 18.88 -36.90
C GLY A 269 -18.46 18.94 -35.42
N ILE A 270 -17.80 19.86 -34.71
CA ILE A 270 -18.36 21.05 -34.01
C ILE A 270 -17.69 21.26 -32.65
N ILE A 271 -16.79 22.26 -32.61
CA ILE A 271 -16.36 22.98 -31.41
C ILE A 271 -17.29 24.18 -31.26
N LYS A 272 -17.86 24.38 -30.07
CA LYS A 272 -18.41 25.68 -29.64
C LYS A 272 -18.08 25.95 -28.17
N ASP A 273 -17.41 27.09 -27.99
CA ASP A 273 -17.26 27.94 -26.81
C ASP A 273 -18.19 27.67 -25.61
N ILE A 274 -17.61 27.66 -24.41
CA ILE A 274 -18.25 28.29 -23.24
C ILE A 274 -17.22 29.07 -22.41
N LYS A 275 -17.41 30.39 -22.39
CA LYS A 275 -16.79 31.35 -21.46
C LYS A 275 -17.47 31.30 -20.10
N GLY A 276 -16.68 31.50 -19.04
CA GLY A 276 -17.10 32.25 -17.86
C GLY A 276 -17.29 31.43 -16.57
N PHE A 277 -16.30 31.50 -15.68
CA PHE A 277 -16.55 31.34 -14.24
C PHE A 277 -15.56 32.20 -13.44
N LYS A 278 -16.08 33.18 -12.70
CA LYS A 278 -15.38 33.91 -11.64
C LYS A 278 -16.04 33.51 -10.33
N ALA A 279 -15.32 32.84 -9.44
CA ALA A 279 -15.74 32.63 -8.06
C ALA A 279 -14.70 33.25 -7.11
N ARG A 280 -15.14 34.25 -6.34
CA ARG A 280 -14.40 34.80 -5.20
C ARG A 280 -14.58 33.86 -4.01
N ILE A 281 -13.48 33.44 -3.40
CA ILE A 281 -13.47 32.71 -2.13
C ILE A 281 -13.27 33.73 -1.02
N ASN A 282 -14.18 33.75 -0.03
CA ASN A 282 -14.00 34.51 1.20
C ASN A 282 -13.80 33.50 2.33
N SER A 283 -12.63 33.54 2.96
CA SER A 283 -12.22 32.66 4.04
C SER A 283 -12.53 33.30 5.39
N ARG A 284 -13.35 32.65 6.23
CA ARG A 284 -13.34 32.79 7.69
C ARG A 284 -14.34 31.81 8.32
N ASP A 285 -13.78 30.89 9.12
CA ASP A 285 -14.26 30.41 10.41
C ASP A 285 -14.10 28.90 10.59
N PHE A 286 -13.02 28.51 11.27
CA PHE A 286 -12.80 27.17 11.82
C PHE A 286 -13.14 27.22 13.31
N MET A 287 -14.10 26.40 13.76
CA MET A 287 -14.40 26.22 15.18
C MET A 287 -13.97 24.82 15.64
N PHE A 288 -13.00 24.76 16.56
CA PHE A 288 -12.57 23.53 17.23
C PHE A 288 -13.50 23.25 18.42
N VAL A 289 -14.22 22.12 18.41
CA VAL A 289 -14.93 21.64 19.60
C VAL A 289 -14.05 20.63 20.33
N ARG A 290 -13.57 21.03 21.51
CA ARG A 290 -12.80 20.22 22.45
C ARG A 290 -13.77 19.61 23.46
N ALA A 291 -14.04 18.30 23.38
CA ALA A 291 -14.75 17.61 24.44
C ALA A 291 -13.85 17.54 25.69
N ARG A 292 -14.26 18.21 26.78
CA ARG A 292 -13.66 18.01 28.11
C ARG A 292 -14.23 16.73 28.72
N ARG A 293 -13.38 16.06 29.50
CA ARG A 293 -13.75 14.97 30.42
C ARG A 293 -14.75 15.44 31.46
#